data_AF-A0A973RYR5-F1
#
_entry.id   AF-A0A973RYR5-F1
#
_cell.length_a   1.000
_cell.length_b   1.000
_cell.length_c   1.000
_cell.angle_alpha   90.00
_cell.angle_beta   90.00
_cell.angle_gamma   90.00
#
_symmetry.space_group_name_H-M   'P 1'
#
loop_
_entity.id
_entity.type
_entity.pdbx_description
1 polymer ?
#
loop_
_entity_poly.entity_id
_entity_poly.type
_entity_poly.pdbx_seq_one_letter_code
_entity_poly.pdbx_strand_id
1 'polypeptide(L)'
;MNRSGRLLCTLYLTTSAELAWATVLEFLHGPRWAACLFAAASLVPVIAVIRETLIRDLRRAAVVARHPARTATDEIVRGELDAACCERWWTSLGIHHDSTCPHGMRRSSAA
;
A
#
# COMPACT_ATOMS: atom_id res chain seq x y z
N MET A 1 2.11 8.96 -3.44
CA MET A 1 1.60 8.80 -4.82
C MET A 1 2.80 8.43 -5.67
N ASN A 2 2.81 7.27 -6.32
CA ASN A 2 3.98 6.82 -7.08
C ASN A 2 4.25 7.79 -8.22
N ARG A 3 5.51 7.95 -8.65
CA ARG A 3 5.89 8.87 -9.74
C ARG A 3 5.06 8.62 -11.01
N SER A 4 4.78 7.35 -11.30
CA SER A 4 3.92 6.92 -12.41
C SER A 4 2.47 7.40 -12.27
N GLY A 5 1.90 7.38 -11.06
CA GLY A 5 0.54 7.86 -10.81
C GLY A 5 0.42 9.39 -10.92
N ARG A 6 1.48 10.13 -10.54
CA ARG A 6 1.55 11.59 -10.80
C ARG A 6 1.59 11.89 -12.29
N LEU A 7 2.43 11.16 -13.04
CA LEU A 7 2.53 11.28 -14.50
C LEU A 7 1.20 11.01 -15.20
N LEU A 8 0.50 9.94 -14.81
CA LEU A 8 -0.82 9.63 -15.36
C LEU A 8 -1.85 10.71 -15.02
N CYS A 9 -1.87 11.21 -13.78
CA CYS A 9 -2.76 12.32 -13.41
C CYS A 9 -2.48 13.59 -14.21
N THR A 10 -1.21 13.95 -14.39
CA THR A 10 -0.85 15.12 -15.20
C THR A 10 -1.27 14.93 -16.66
N LEU A 11 -1.07 13.74 -17.22
CA LEU A 11 -1.44 13.43 -18.60
C LEU A 11 -2.96 13.47 -18.79
N TYR A 12 -3.74 12.93 -17.85
CA TYR A 12 -5.20 13.03 -17.89
C TYR A 12 -5.70 14.47 -17.76
N LEU A 13 -5.08 15.29 -16.90
CA LEU A 13 -5.45 16.70 -16.76
C LEU A 13 -5.13 17.50 -18.01
N THR A 14 -3.96 17.28 -18.63
CA THR A 14 -3.58 17.96 -19.87
C THR A 14 -4.52 17.56 -21.01
N THR A 15 -4.82 16.27 -21.17
CA THR A 15 -5.76 15.81 -22.20
C THR A 15 -7.17 16.35 -21.97
N SER A 16 -7.63 16.42 -20.72
CA SER A 16 -8.93 17.02 -20.39
C SER A 16 -8.98 18.51 -20.75
N ALA A 17 -7.90 19.25 -20.46
CA ALA A 17 -7.80 20.68 -20.76
C ALA A 17 -7.76 20.94 -22.27
N GLU A 18 -7.01 20.13 -23.03
CA GLU A 18 -6.98 20.20 -24.50
C GLU A 18 -8.35 19.89 -25.11
N LEU A 19 -9.05 18.86 -24.61
CA LEU A 19 -10.41 18.53 -25.05
C LEU A 19 -11.39 19.66 -24.72
N ALA A 20 -11.30 20.26 -23.53
CA ALA A 20 -12.12 21.41 -23.14
C ALA A 20 -11.78 22.69 -23.93
N TRP A 21 -10.56 22.82 -24.42
CA TRP A 21 -10.21 23.90 -25.34
C TRP A 21 -10.79 23.65 -26.74
N ALA A 22 -10.74 22.41 -27.21
CA ALA A 22 -11.34 21.99 -28.47
C ALA A 22 -12.87 22.15 -28.48
N THR A 23 -13.56 21.86 -27.37
CA THR A 23 -15.01 22.12 -27.25
C THR A 23 -15.34 23.60 -27.45
N VAL A 24 -14.55 24.50 -26.87
CA VAL A 24 -14.77 25.96 -26.98
C VAL A 24 -14.55 26.41 -28.43
N LEU A 25 -13.50 25.94 -29.09
CA LEU A 25 -13.22 26.28 -30.49
C LEU A 25 -14.33 25.79 -31.43
N GLU A 26 -14.78 24.54 -31.27
CA GLU A 26 -15.90 23.96 -32.02
C GLU A 26 -17.24 24.64 -31.70
N PHE A 27 -17.47 25.07 -30.47
CA PHE A 27 -18.69 25.80 -30.13
C PHE A 27 -18.75 27.20 -30.78
N LEU A 28 -17.61 27.86 -30.89
CA LEU A 28 -17.51 29.21 -31.46
C LEU A 28 -17.45 29.21 -32.99
N HIS A 29 -16.82 28.22 -33.61
CA HIS A 29 -16.51 28.23 -35.05
C HIS A 29 -16.97 26.97 -35.81
N GLY A 30 -17.48 25.96 -35.11
CA GLY A 30 -17.72 24.63 -35.66
C GLY A 30 -19.13 24.08 -35.39
N PRO A 31 -19.40 22.86 -35.86
CA PRO A 31 -20.64 22.16 -35.60
C PRO A 31 -20.82 21.79 -34.12
N ARG A 32 -21.92 22.25 -33.52
CA ARG A 32 -22.24 22.06 -32.09
C ARG A 32 -22.24 20.60 -31.60
N TRP A 33 -22.45 19.62 -32.49
CA TRP A 33 -22.40 18.20 -32.12
C TRP A 33 -20.97 17.72 -31.81
N ALA A 34 -19.95 18.29 -32.46
CA ALA A 34 -18.55 17.98 -32.19
C ALA A 34 -18.13 18.52 -30.81
N ALA A 35 -18.61 19.70 -30.42
CA ALA A 35 -18.43 20.23 -29.07
C ALA A 35 -19.04 19.30 -27.99
N CYS A 36 -20.20 18.70 -28.24
CA CYS A 36 -20.77 17.70 -27.31
C CYS A 36 -19.90 16.45 -27.17
N LEU A 37 -19.30 15.95 -28.26
CA LEU A 37 -18.43 14.78 -28.22
C LEU A 37 -17.13 15.04 -27.46
N PHE A 38 -16.49 16.20 -27.68
CA PHE A 38 -15.28 16.57 -26.94
C PHE A 38 -15.57 16.81 -25.45
N ALA A 39 -16.75 17.33 -25.11
CA ALA A 39 -17.19 17.46 -23.72
C ALA A 39 -17.43 16.10 -23.06
N ALA A 40 -18.03 15.15 -23.77
CA ALA A 40 -18.19 13.79 -23.27
C ALA A 40 -16.82 13.08 -23.12
N ALA A 41 -15.91 13.29 -24.06
CA ALA A 41 -14.58 12.70 -24.04
C ALA A 41 -13.71 13.22 -22.88
N SER A 42 -13.88 14.48 -22.46
CA SER A 42 -13.15 15.04 -21.31
C SER A 42 -13.58 14.46 -19.96
N LEU A 43 -14.78 13.87 -19.87
CA LEU A 43 -15.24 13.20 -18.65
C LEU A 43 -14.47 11.90 -18.38
N VAL A 44 -14.04 11.18 -19.42
CA VAL A 44 -13.33 9.90 -19.29
C VAL A 44 -12.03 10.01 -18.47
N PRO A 45 -11.10 10.93 -18.78
CA PRO A 45 -9.89 11.12 -17.97
C PRO A 45 -10.18 11.62 -16.55
N VAL A 46 -11.23 12.44 -16.35
CA VAL A 46 -11.66 12.88 -15.00
C VAL A 46 -12.11 11.67 -14.17
N ILE A 47 -12.94 10.81 -14.73
CA ILE A 47 -13.39 9.57 -14.08
C ILE A 47 -12.20 8.65 -13.76
N ALA A 48 -11.23 8.54 -14.67
CA ALA A 48 -10.02 7.75 -14.46
C ALA A 48 -9.20 8.27 -13.27
N VAL A 49 -9.03 9.58 -13.14
CA VAL A 49 -8.34 10.20 -11.98
C VAL A 49 -9.08 9.90 -10.68
N ILE A 50 -10.41 10.08 -10.64
CA ILE A 50 -11.21 9.80 -9.44
C ILE A 50 -11.05 8.33 -9.03
N ARG A 51 -11.16 7.40 -9.98
CA ARG A 51 -10.99 5.96 -9.73
C ARG A 51 -9.61 5.65 -9.16
N GLU A 52 -8.55 6.23 -9.72
CA GLU A 52 -7.18 6.01 -9.23
C GLU A 52 -7.01 6.55 -7.80
N THR A 53 -7.60 7.73 -7.49
CA THR A 53 -7.56 8.27 -6.13
C THR A 53 -8.31 7.40 -5.13
N LEU A 54 -9.49 6.89 -5.48
CA LEU A 54 -10.28 6.01 -4.63
C LEU A 54 -9.56 4.67 -4.38
N ILE A 55 -9.01 4.05 -5.43
CA ILE A 55 -8.26 2.79 -5.29
C ILE A 55 -7.04 2.99 -4.36
N ARG A 56 -6.34 4.12 -4.50
CA ARG A 56 -5.20 4.45 -3.64
C ARG A 56 -5.62 4.59 -2.19
N ASP A 57 -6.73 5.27 -1.93
CA ASP A 57 -7.20 5.52 -0.57
C ASP A 57 -7.75 4.24 0.08
N LEU A 58 -8.45 3.39 -0.69
CA LEU A 58 -8.84 2.04 -0.26
C LEU A 58 -7.63 1.16 0.07
N ARG A 59 -6.57 1.19 -0.77
CA ARG A 59 -5.33 0.45 -0.50
C ARG A 59 -4.63 0.95 0.76
N ARG A 60 -4.60 2.27 1.00
CA ARG A 60 -4.05 2.84 2.24
C ARG A 60 -4.86 2.40 3.46
N ALA A 61 -6.19 2.49 3.39
CA ALA A 61 -7.07 2.04 4.46
C ALA A 61 -6.86 0.54 4.78
N ALA A 62 -6.71 -0.30 3.75
CA ALA A 62 -6.42 -1.72 3.93
C ALA A 62 -5.04 -2.00 4.56
N VAL A 63 -4.01 -1.18 4.29
CA VAL A 63 -2.70 -1.30 4.96
C VAL A 63 -2.81 -0.89 6.42
N VAL A 64 -3.49 0.22 6.72
CA VAL A 64 -3.70 0.68 8.10
C VAL A 64 -4.50 -0.35 8.89
N ALA A 65 -5.54 -0.94 8.32
CA ALA A 65 -6.33 -1.98 8.98
C ALA A 65 -5.54 -3.28 9.25
N ARG A 66 -4.56 -3.62 8.39
CA ARG A 66 -3.71 -4.81 8.56
C ARG A 66 -2.55 -4.60 9.53
N HIS A 67 -2.16 -3.37 9.79
CA HIS A 67 -1.06 -3.04 10.69
C HIS A 67 -1.26 -3.57 12.13
N PRO A 68 -2.40 -3.32 12.82
CA PRO A 68 -2.61 -3.82 14.18
C PRO A 68 -2.71 -5.35 14.26
N ALA A 69 -3.25 -6.00 13.23
CA ALA A 69 -3.28 -7.46 13.17
C ALA A 69 -1.86 -8.04 13.07
N ARG A 70 -1.00 -7.42 12.26
CA ARG A 70 0.40 -7.84 12.13
C ARG A 70 1.19 -7.61 13.42
N THR A 71 1.00 -6.48 14.10
CA THR A 71 1.68 -6.23 15.38
C THR A 71 1.24 -7.23 16.45
N ALA A 72 -0.04 -7.57 16.52
CA ALA A 72 -0.53 -8.61 17.44
C ALA A 72 0.08 -9.99 17.13
N THR A 73 0.15 -10.39 15.86
CA THR A 73 0.83 -11.63 15.46
C THR A 73 2.31 -11.59 15.81
N ASP A 74 3.00 -10.48 15.53
CA ASP A 74 4.43 -10.32 15.84
C ASP A 74 4.69 -10.38 17.36
N GLU A 75 3.78 -9.85 18.19
CA GLU A 75 3.84 -9.94 19.65
C GLU A 75 3.62 -11.38 20.15
N ILE A 76 2.63 -12.10 19.62
CA ILE A 76 2.39 -13.51 19.94
C ILE A 76 3.60 -14.36 19.54
N VAL A 77 4.07 -14.21 18.30
CA VAL A 77 5.25 -14.94 17.81
C VAL A 77 6.47 -14.63 18.68
N ARG A 78 6.69 -13.36 19.04
CA ARG A 78 7.80 -12.99 19.93
C ARG A 78 7.65 -13.61 21.33
N GLY A 79 6.44 -13.67 21.88
CA GLY A 79 6.16 -14.32 23.17
C GLY A 79 6.39 -15.83 23.15
N GLU A 80 5.93 -16.51 22.10
CA GLU A 80 6.16 -17.95 21.90
C GLU A 80 7.65 -18.27 21.68
N LEU A 81 8.37 -17.44 20.92
CA LEU A 81 9.83 -17.58 20.78
C LEU A 81 10.56 -17.35 22.10
N ASP A 82 10.14 -16.36 22.90
CA ASP A 82 10.72 -16.09 24.22
C ASP A 82 10.50 -17.28 25.17
N ALA A 83 9.30 -17.87 25.17
CA ALA A 83 8.98 -19.05 25.96
C ALA A 83 9.76 -20.30 25.51
N ALA A 84 9.97 -20.48 24.20
CA ALA A 84 10.69 -21.62 23.64
C ALA A 84 12.22 -21.49 23.68
N CYS A 85 12.75 -20.31 24.02
CA CYS A 85 14.18 -19.97 23.97
C CYS A 85 15.07 -20.97 24.73
N CYS A 86 14.57 -21.53 25.84
CA CYS A 86 15.32 -22.45 26.70
C CYS A 86 14.96 -23.95 26.51
N GLU A 87 14.16 -24.29 25.50
CA GLU A 87 13.80 -25.69 25.26
C GLU A 87 15.00 -26.51 24.78
N ARG A 88 15.16 -27.71 25.34
CA ARG A 88 16.35 -28.56 25.16
C ARG A 88 16.59 -28.96 23.70
N TRP A 89 15.55 -29.01 22.87
CA TRP A 89 15.67 -29.39 21.47
C TRP A 89 16.37 -28.31 20.63
N TRP A 90 16.21 -27.02 20.94
CA TRP A 90 16.96 -25.93 20.29
C TRP A 90 18.47 -26.03 20.55
N THR A 91 18.86 -26.39 21.78
CA THR A 91 20.27 -26.60 22.13
C THR A 91 20.87 -27.88 21.55
N SER A 92 20.03 -28.84 21.14
CA SER A 92 20.47 -30.11 20.55
C SER A 92 20.92 -29.99 19.08
N LEU A 93 20.56 -28.89 18.41
CA LEU A 93 20.98 -28.51 17.06
C LEU A 93 22.37 -27.87 17.00
N GLY A 94 23.11 -27.85 18.11
CA GLY A 94 24.49 -27.31 18.17
C GLY A 94 24.57 -25.79 18.24
N ILE A 95 23.44 -25.07 18.23
CA ILE A 95 23.40 -23.64 18.50
C ILE A 95 23.53 -23.43 20.00
N HIS A 96 24.64 -22.85 20.43
CA HIS A 96 24.85 -22.48 21.83
C HIS A 96 23.87 -21.38 22.22
N HIS A 97 23.13 -21.64 23.30
CA HIS A 97 22.22 -20.68 23.90
C HIS A 97 23.00 -19.45 24.39
N ASP A 98 22.42 -18.26 24.21
CA ASP A 98 23.02 -17.02 24.72
C ASP A 98 23.20 -17.13 26.25
N SER A 99 24.43 -16.88 26.72
CA SER A 99 24.79 -16.93 28.13
C SER A 99 24.22 -15.77 28.94
N THR A 100 23.71 -14.73 28.27
CA THR A 100 23.11 -13.54 28.87
C THR A 100 21.57 -13.60 28.94
N CYS A 101 20.96 -14.70 28.50
CA CYS A 101 19.51 -14.86 28.50
C CYS A 101 18.92 -14.85 29.93
N PRO A 102 17.90 -14.02 30.21
CA PRO A 102 17.31 -13.89 31.54
C PRO A 102 16.55 -15.14 32.00
N HIS A 103 16.06 -15.96 31.06
CA HIS A 103 15.39 -17.24 31.33
C HIS A 103 16.36 -18.41 31.55
N GLY A 104 17.67 -18.16 31.45
CA GLY A 104 18.71 -19.17 31.62
C GLY A 104 18.65 -19.80 33.01
N MET A 105 18.06 -20.99 33.11
CA MET A 105 18.18 -21.80 34.33
C MET A 105 19.66 -22.12 34.55
N ARG A 106 20.17 -21.71 35.72
CA ARG A 106 21.50 -22.10 36.20
C ARG A 106 21.60 -23.61 36.07
N ARG A 107 22.56 -24.08 35.26
CA ARG A 107 22.83 -25.51 35.05
C ARG A 107 22.91 -26.19 36.42
N SER A 108 21.86 -26.91 36.80
CA SER A 108 21.90 -27.76 37.98
C SER A 108 22.89 -28.87 37.65
N SER A 109 24.11 -28.76 38.16
CA SER A 109 25.06 -29.86 38.28
C SER A 109 24.49 -30.86 39.29
N ALA A 110 23.45 -31.59 38.89
CA ALA A 110 23.09 -32.84 39.53
C ALA A 110 23.93 -33.92 38.85
N ALA A 111 24.77 -34.56 39.68
CA ALA A 111 25.72 -35.61 39.35
C ALA A 111 25.04 -36.88 38.79
#